data_AF-A0A1S8SC02-F1
#
_entry.id   AF-A0A1S8SC02-F1
#
_cell.length_a   1.000
_cell.length_b   1.000
_cell.length_c   1.000
_cell.angle_alpha   90.00
_cell.angle_beta   90.00
_cell.angle_gamma   90.00
#
_symmetry.space_group_name_H-M   'P 1'
#
loop_
_entity.id
_entity.type
_entity.pdbx_description
1 polymer ?
#
loop_
_entity_poly.entity_id
_entity_poly.type
_entity_poly.pdbx_seq_one_letter_code
_entity_poly.pdbx_strand_id
1 'polypeptide(L)' 'MKLVNPVDTMGAGDSFIAAFIVTLLRFGWKDNNKLTENEILSAFEKASNYSADICMIEGAYGYGKPIKEKR' A
#
# COMPACT_ATOMS: atom_id res chain seq x y z
N MET A 1 -2.80 11.14 6.50
CA MET A 1 -2.96 10.82 5.06
C MET A 1 -2.37 11.96 4.24
N LYS A 2 -1.44 11.63 3.33
CA LYS A 2 -0.82 12.59 2.43
C LYS A 2 -1.65 12.71 1.15
N LEU A 3 -2.01 13.94 0.77
CA LEU A 3 -2.61 14.20 -0.53
C LEU A 3 -1.49 14.21 -1.58
N VAL A 4 -1.69 13.47 -2.66
CA VAL A 4 -0.75 13.36 -3.79
C VAL A 4 -1.50 13.59 -5.09
N ASN A 5 -0.81 14.14 -6.09
CA ASN A 5 -1.31 14.15 -7.46
C ASN A 5 -0.75 12.90 -8.17
N PRO A 6 -1.57 11.87 -8.44
CA PRO A 6 -1.07 10.56 -8.86
C PRO A 6 -0.46 10.61 -10.26
N VAL A 7 0.66 9.92 -10.45
CA VAL A 7 1.28 9.64 -11.75
C VAL A 7 0.61 8.42 -12.40
N ASP A 8 0.39 7.37 -11.60
CA ASP A 8 -0.34 6.15 -11.95
C ASP A 8 -1.11 5.70 -10.69
N THR A 9 -2.17 4.92 -10.84
CA THR A 9 -2.91 4.33 -9.71
C THR A 9 -2.82 2.81 -9.68
N MET A 10 -2.15 2.20 -10.66
CA MET A 10 -1.99 0.75 -10.75
C MET A 10 -1.23 0.21 -9.53
N GLY A 11 -1.83 -0.78 -8.84
CA GLY A 11 -1.23 -1.41 -7.65
C GLY A 11 -1.35 -0.61 -6.35
N ALA A 12 -2.02 0.56 -6.34
CA ALA A 12 -2.25 1.34 -5.12
C ALA A 12 -3.06 0.56 -4.06
N GLY A 13 -4.08 -0.20 -4.48
CA GLY A 13 -4.90 -1.02 -3.58
C GLY A 13 -4.16 -2.23 -3.03
N ASP A 14 -3.45 -2.98 -3.90
CA ASP A 14 -2.68 -4.15 -3.49
C ASP A 14 -1.54 -3.76 -2.54
N SER A 15 -0.89 -2.63 -2.80
CA SER A 15 0.16 -2.09 -1.94
C SER A 15 -0.37 -1.63 -0.58
N PHE A 16 -1.59 -1.07 -0.54
CA PHE A 16 -2.24 -0.74 0.71
C PHE A 16 -2.45 -1.98 1.58
N ILE A 17 -3.10 -3.02 1.05
CA ILE A 17 -3.42 -4.22 1.84
C ILE A 17 -2.14 -4.98 2.25
N ALA A 18 -1.13 -5.04 1.38
CA ALA A 18 0.16 -5.61 1.70
C ALA A 18 0.85 -4.85 2.85
N ALA A 19 0.95 -3.52 2.75
CA ALA A 19 1.54 -2.68 3.79
C ALA A 19 0.77 -2.74 5.11
N PHE A 20 -0.56 -2.83 5.05
CA PHE A 20 -1.43 -3.01 6.22
C PHE A 20 -1.11 -4.32 6.93
N ILE A 21 -1.19 -5.45 6.23
CA ILE A 21 -0.94 -6.79 6.82
C ILE A 21 0.50 -6.90 7.34
N VAL A 22 1.49 -6.44 6.57
CA VAL A 22 2.90 -6.45 7.01
C VAL A 22 3.08 -5.62 8.28
N THR A 23 2.38 -4.49 8.40
CA THR A 23 2.43 -3.68 9.63
C THR A 23 1.82 -4.41 10.81
N LEU A 24 0.67 -5.06 10.64
CA LEU A 24 0.05 -5.86 11.70
C LEU A 24 0.95 -7.01 12.16
N LEU A 25 1.58 -7.72 11.21
CA LEU A 25 2.54 -8.78 11.52
C LEU A 25 3.75 -8.25 12.30
N ARG A 26 4.24 -7.04 11.97
CA ARG A 26 5.32 -6.37 12.73
C ARG A 26 4.91 -5.96 14.14
N PHE A 27 3.63 -5.69 14.37
CA PHE A 27 3.06 -5.49 15.72
C PHE A 27 2.82 -6.81 16.46
N GLY A 28 3.12 -7.95 15.84
CA GLY A 28 3.00 -9.27 16.46
C GLY A 28 1.61 -9.87 16.35
N TRP A 29 0.82 -9.46 15.35
CA TRP A 29 -0.46 -10.10 15.04
C TRP A 29 -0.27 -11.59 14.73
N LYS A 30 -1.08 -12.41 15.39
CA LYS A 30 -1.12 -13.88 15.33
C LYS A 30 -2.50 -14.34 15.75
N ASP A 31 -2.92 -15.56 15.38
CA ASP A 31 -4.30 -16.07 15.53
C ASP A 31 -4.94 -15.83 16.91
N ASN A 32 -4.16 -15.87 17.99
CA ASN A 32 -4.67 -15.73 19.37
C ASN A 32 -4.46 -14.34 19.99
N ASN A 33 -3.88 -13.39 19.27
CA ASN A 33 -3.67 -12.03 19.74
C ASN A 33 -4.64 -11.08 19.05
N LYS A 34 -5.57 -10.52 19.82
CA LYS A 34 -6.40 -9.41 19.36
C LYS A 34 -5.52 -8.18 19.18
N LEU A 35 -5.70 -7.52 18.04
CA LEU A 35 -5.14 -6.22 17.79
C LEU A 35 -5.88 -5.17 18.61
N THR A 36 -5.13 -4.22 19.13
CA THR A 36 -5.68 -3.00 19.70
C THR A 36 -6.14 -2.07 18.59
N GLU A 37 -7.08 -1.18 18.90
CA GLU A 37 -7.53 -0.14 17.99
C GLU A 37 -6.36 0.73 17.50
N ASN A 38 -5.43 1.07 18.40
CA ASN A 38 -4.24 1.87 18.05
C ASN A 38 -3.32 1.18 17.04
N GLU A 39 -3.14 -0.13 17.14
CA GLU A 39 -2.35 -0.91 16.16
C GLU A 39 -3.02 -0.92 14.79
N ILE A 40 -4.35 -1.06 14.76
CA ILE A 40 -5.14 -1.02 13.53
C ILE A 40 -5.06 0.37 12.89
N LEU A 41 -5.27 1.44 13.67
CA LEU A 41 -5.18 2.82 13.19
C LEU A 41 -3.77 3.15 12.67
N SER A 42 -2.72 2.72 13.38
CA SER A 42 -1.34 2.90 12.93
C SER A 42 -1.04 2.12 11.64
N ALA A 43 -1.60 0.91 11.50
CA ALA A 43 -1.49 0.13 10.27
C ALA A 43 -2.22 0.81 9.10
N PHE A 44 -3.41 1.37 9.32
CA PHE A 44 -4.12 2.16 8.32
C PHE A 44 -3.32 3.38 7.86
N GLU A 45 -2.71 4.12 8.79
CA GLU A 45 -1.90 5.28 8.45
C GLU A 45 -0.68 4.89 7.60
N LYS A 46 0.06 3.87 8.01
CA LYS A 46 1.24 3.38 7.26
C LYS A 46 0.86 2.85 5.87
N ALA A 47 -0.23 2.08 5.78
CA ALA A 47 -0.74 1.57 4.52
C ALA A 47 -1.19 2.69 3.58
N SER A 48 -1.88 3.70 4.10
CA SER A 48 -2.32 4.87 3.33
C SER A 48 -1.13 5.66 2.77
N ASN A 49 -0.10 5.88 3.58
CA ASN A 49 1.11 6.57 3.13
C ASN A 49 1.86 5.76 2.06
N TYR A 50 2.03 4.44 2.26
CA TYR A 50 2.70 3.59 1.28
C TYR A 50 1.94 3.52 -0.04
N SER A 51 0.61 3.40 0.00
CA SER A 51 -0.25 3.43 -1.19
C SER A 51 -0.14 4.75 -1.95
N ALA A 52 -0.09 5.88 -1.23
CA ALA A 52 0.11 7.19 -1.85
C ALA A 52 1.49 7.30 -2.54
N ASP A 53 2.53 6.70 -1.97
CA ASP A 53 3.85 6.66 -2.61
C ASP A 53 3.87 5.77 -3.86
N ILE A 54 3.11 4.66 -3.87
CA ILE A 54 2.93 3.83 -5.07
C ILE A 54 2.18 4.58 -6.17
N CYS A 55 1.28 5.51 -5.83
CA CYS A 55 0.65 6.36 -6.83
C CYS A 55 1.63 7.32 -7.54
N MET A 56 2.86 7.48 -7.03
CA MET A 56 3.87 8.38 -7.59
C MET A 56 4.86 7.69 -8.53
N ILE A 57 4.70 6.39 -8.80
CA ILE A 57 5.56 5.61 -9.69
C ILE A 57 4.74 4.99 -10.82
N GLU A 58 5.36 4.83 -11.99
CA GLU A 58 4.69 4.18 -13.12
C GLU A 58 4.58 2.67 -12.91
N GLY A 59 3.35 2.18 -13.00
CA GLY A 59 2.96 0.81 -12.77
C GLY A 59 3.10 0.29 -11.34
N ALA A 60 2.47 -0.87 -11.09
CA ALA A 60 2.49 -1.51 -9.79
C ALA A 60 3.92 -1.81 -9.33
N TYR A 61 4.31 -1.24 -8.19
CA TYR A 61 5.64 -1.41 -7.60
C TYR A 61 6.81 -1.04 -8.52
N GLY A 62 6.60 -0.15 -9.50
CA GLY A 62 7.66 0.30 -10.43
C GLY A 62 7.97 -0.70 -11.55
N TYR A 63 7.10 -1.70 -11.76
CA TYR A 63 7.22 -2.67 -12.85
C TYR A 63 6.29 -2.34 -14.03
N GLY A 64 5.98 -1.06 -14.24
CA GLY A 64 5.26 -0.59 -15.42
C GLY A 64 5.96 -1.07 -16.70
N LYS A 65 5.22 -1.74 -17.58
CA LYS A 65 5.72 -2.09 -18.92
C LYS A 65 5.15 -1.13 -19.95
N PRO A 66 5.99 -0.57 -20.84
CA PRO A 66 5.49 0.24 -21.93
C PRO A 66 4.59 -0.64 -22.81
N ILE A 67 3.37 -0.17 -23.06
CA ILE A 67 2.50 -0.79 -24.04
C ILE A 67 3.14 -0.50 -25.40
N LYS A 68 3.73 -1.52 -26.03
CA LYS A 68 4.16 -1.40 -27.43
C LYS A 68 2.90 -1.29 -28.27
N GLU A 69 2.64 -0.10 -28.83
CA GLU A 69 1.62 0.06 -29.87
C GLU A 69 1.89 -0.97 -30.96
N LYS A 70 0.96 -1.90 -31.16
CA LYS A 70 0.93 -2.71 -32.38
C LYS A 70 0.46 -1.77 -33.49
N ARG A 71 1.39 -1.33 -34.34
CA ARG A 71 1.08 -0.82 -35.68
C ARG A 71 0.47 -1.92 -36.53
#